data_AF-A0A382ECQ7-F1
#
_entry.id   AF-A0A382ECQ7-F1
#
_cell.length_a   1.000
_cell.length_b   1.000
_cell.length_c   1.000
_cell.angle_alpha   90.00
_cell.angle_beta   90.00
_cell.angle_gamma   90.00
#
_symmetry.space_group_name_H-M   'P 1'
#
loop_
_entity.id
_entity.type
_entity.pdbx_description
1 polymer ?
#
loop_
_entity_poly.entity_id
_entity_poly.type
_entity_poly.pdbx_seq_one_letter_code
_entity_poly.pdbx_strand_id
1 'polypeptide(L)'
;VGGTIALFYIGYQFVDLDSNTNIFLRISALSWFMIAMAIPLVHQVYTWICWRSELCWKSVSSSIGLKGYLIGFFILIISRF
;
A
#
# COMPACT_ATOMS: atom_id res chain seq x y z
N VAL A 1 -5.15 -8.08 -4.53
CA VAL A 1 -3.67 -8.20 -4.46
C VAL A 1 -3.06 -8.51 -5.82
N GLY A 2 -3.45 -9.59 -6.52
CA GLY A 2 -2.82 -9.97 -7.80
C GLY A 2 -2.83 -8.90 -8.91
N GLY A 3 -3.95 -8.19 -9.10
CA GLY A 3 -4.05 -7.14 -10.12
C GLY A 3 -3.12 -5.94 -9.89
N THR A 4 -2.94 -5.51 -8.64
CA THR A 4 -2.00 -4.42 -8.29
C THR A 4 -0.56 -4.84 -8.43
N ILE A 5 -0.22 -6.10 -8.16
CA ILE A 5 1.12 -6.65 -8.39
C ILE A 5 1.41 -6.66 -9.90
N ALA A 6 0.45 -7.06 -10.73
CA ALA A 6 0.60 -7.02 -12.19
C ALA A 6 0.79 -5.58 -12.70
N LEU A 7 -0.01 -4.62 -12.20
CA LEU A 7 0.15 -3.20 -12.52
C LEU A 7 1.48 -2.64 -12.04
N PHE A 8 1.97 -3.07 -10.87
CA PHE A 8 3.29 -2.71 -10.37
C PHE A 8 4.39 -3.22 -11.30
N TYR A 9 4.32 -4.48 -11.70
CA TYR A 9 5.30 -5.08 -12.61
C TYR A 9 5.30 -4.40 -13.98
N ILE A 10 4.12 -4.13 -14.54
CA ILE A 10 3.98 -3.39 -15.80
C ILE A 10 4.54 -1.98 -15.63
N GLY A 11 4.12 -1.24 -14.60
CA GLY A 11 4.60 0.11 -14.32
C GLY A 11 6.13 0.17 -14.16
N TYR A 12 6.72 -0.80 -13.46
CA TYR A 12 8.16 -0.91 -13.30
C TYR A 12 8.89 -1.12 -14.64
N GLN A 13 8.35 -1.93 -15.55
CA GLN A 13 8.95 -2.16 -16.87
C GLN A 13 8.81 -0.94 -17.81
N PHE A 14 7.75 -0.15 -17.65
CA PHE A 14 7.51 1.03 -18.49
C PHE A 14 8.25 2.28 -18.01
N VAL A 15 8.67 2.32 -16.75
CA VAL A 15 9.28 3.51 -16.15
C VAL A 15 10.82 3.36 -16.14
N ASP A 16 11.51 4.12 -16.99
CA ASP A 16 12.97 4.24 -16.93
C ASP A 16 13.35 5.38 -15.97
N LEU A 17 13.39 5.07 -14.66
CA LEU A 17 13.75 6.02 -13.61
C LEU A 17 15.21 5.88 -13.14
N ASP A 18 15.95 4.90 -13.66
CA ASP A 18 17.36 4.69 -13.31
C ASP A 18 18.24 5.79 -13.94
N SER A 19 17.90 6.21 -15.17
CA SER A 19 18.51 7.34 -15.86
C SER A 19 18.09 8.71 -15.30
N ASN A 20 17.11 8.75 -14.39
CA ASN A 20 16.50 9.97 -13.90
C ASN A 20 17.23 10.51 -12.66
N THR A 21 17.99 11.60 -12.84
CA THR A 21 18.76 12.25 -11.76
C THR A 21 17.94 13.25 -10.94
N ASN A 22 16.61 13.30 -11.08
CA ASN A 22 15.81 14.22 -10.28
C ASN A 22 15.76 13.74 -8.82
N ILE A 23 16.18 14.61 -7.93
CA ILE A 23 16.21 14.37 -6.50
C ILE A 23 15.26 15.38 -5.85
N PHE A 24 14.21 14.89 -5.21
CA PHE A 24 13.27 15.73 -4.46
C PHE A 24 13.32 15.33 -3.00
N LEU A 25 13.50 16.31 -2.10
CA LEU A 25 13.68 16.08 -0.66
C LEU A 25 14.79 15.05 -0.34
N ARG A 26 15.89 15.03 -1.12
CA ARG A 26 17.01 14.08 -1.00
C ARG A 26 16.64 12.61 -1.29
N ILE A 27 15.49 12.39 -1.92
CA ILE A 27 15.00 11.07 -2.33
C ILE A 27 14.97 11.04 -3.86
N SER A 28 15.48 9.95 -4.46
CA SER A 28 15.49 9.79 -5.92
C SER A 28 14.07 9.57 -6.47
N ALA A 29 13.86 9.91 -7.74
CA ALA A 29 12.60 9.64 -8.43
C ALA A 29 12.19 8.15 -8.36
N LEU A 30 13.17 7.24 -8.48
CA LEU A 30 12.95 5.79 -8.31
C LEU A 30 12.41 5.46 -6.91
N SER A 31 12.99 6.04 -5.86
CA SER A 31 12.57 5.80 -4.48
C SER A 31 11.15 6.35 -4.23
N TRP A 32 10.82 7.52 -4.76
CA TRP A 32 9.46 8.08 -4.72
C TRP A 32 8.44 7.18 -5.42
N PHE A 33 8.78 6.67 -6.60
CA PHE A 33 7.94 5.73 -7.33
C PHE A 33 7.71 4.44 -6.53
N MET A 34 8.75 3.88 -5.93
CA MET A 34 8.66 2.69 -5.09
C MET A 34 7.74 2.91 -3.89
N ILE A 35 7.85 4.06 -3.21
CA ILE A 35 6.97 4.42 -2.08
C ILE A 35 5.52 4.55 -2.54
N ALA A 36 5.28 5.31 -3.61
CA ALA A 36 3.94 5.53 -4.16
C ALA A 36 3.26 4.22 -4.56
N MET A 37 4.01 3.27 -5.12
CA MET A 37 3.51 1.96 -5.51
C MET A 37 3.35 0.98 -4.34
N ALA A 38 4.14 1.11 -3.28
CA ALA A 38 4.04 0.24 -2.10
C ALA A 38 2.75 0.49 -1.31
N ILE A 39 2.29 1.74 -1.21
CA ILE A 39 1.08 2.12 -0.44
C ILE A 39 -0.18 1.34 -0.87
N PRO A 40 -0.57 1.26 -2.16
CA PRO A 40 -1.75 0.49 -2.56
C PRO A 40 -1.58 -1.03 -2.37
N LEU A 41 -0.36 -1.56 -2.42
CA LEU A 41 -0.09 -2.96 -2.12
C LEU A 41 -0.30 -3.26 -0.64
N VAL A 42 0.30 -2.44 0.25
CA VAL A 42 0.15 -2.55 1.70
C VAL A 42 -1.31 -2.39 2.11
N HIS A 43 -2.03 -1.43 1.52
CA HIS A 43 -3.46 -1.24 1.79
C HIS A 43 -4.30 -2.47 1.42
N GLN A 44 -4.05 -3.07 0.26
CA GLN A 44 -4.79 -4.27 -0.15
C GLN A 44 -4.47 -5.49 0.72
N VAL A 45 -3.20 -5.66 1.11
CA VAL A 45 -2.82 -6.75 2.02
C VAL A 45 -3.42 -6.54 3.41
N TYR A 46 -3.36 -5.32 3.94
CA TYR A 46 -3.93 -4.95 5.24
C TYR A 46 -5.44 -5.22 5.28
N THR A 47 -6.19 -4.66 4.33
CA THR A 47 -7.66 -4.84 4.25
C THR A 47 -8.04 -6.32 4.10
N TRP A 48 -7.30 -7.06 3.28
CA TRP A 48 -7.51 -8.49 3.11
C TRP A 48 -7.25 -9.28 4.39
N ILE A 49 -6.12 -9.05 5.08
CA ILE A 49 -5.80 -9.72 6.34
C ILE A 49 -6.84 -9.38 7.41
N CYS A 50 -7.20 -8.10 7.57
CA CYS A 50 -8.22 -7.67 8.51
C CYS A 50 -9.55 -8.37 8.25
N TRP A 51 -10.00 -8.39 6.99
CA TRP A 51 -11.25 -9.05 6.61
C TRP A 51 -11.22 -10.57 6.83
N ARG A 52 -10.14 -11.25 6.44
CA ARG A 52 -9.97 -12.70 6.64
C ARG A 52 -9.91 -13.08 8.12
N SER A 53 -9.24 -12.27 8.92
CA SER A 53 -9.13 -12.47 10.37
C SER A 53 -10.47 -12.27 11.08
N GLU A 54 -11.30 -11.34 10.59
CA GLU A 54 -12.65 -11.13 11.10
C GLU A 54 -13.58 -12.30 10.73
N LEU A 55 -13.55 -12.77 9.49
CA LEU A 55 -14.37 -13.91 9.04
C LEU A 55 -14.05 -15.22 9.75
N CYS A 56 -12.76 -15.52 9.98
CA CYS A 56 -12.35 -16.82 10.53
C CYS A 56 -12.33 -16.86 12.06
N TRP A 57 -12.01 -15.74 12.72
CA TRP A 57 -11.75 -15.73 14.16
C TRP A 57 -12.41 -14.58 14.92
N LYS A 58 -13.11 -13.67 14.24
CA LYS A 58 -13.68 -12.44 14.84
C LYS A 58 -12.63 -11.62 15.64
N SER A 59 -11.36 -11.84 15.31
CA SER A 59 -10.21 -11.42 16.12
C SER A 59 -9.98 -9.91 16.03
N VAL A 60 -10.32 -9.30 14.88
CA VAL A 60 -10.19 -7.86 14.69
C VAL A 60 -11.19 -7.14 15.57
N SER A 61 -12.44 -7.59 15.60
CA SER A 61 -13.47 -7.05 16.48
C SER A 61 -13.18 -7.29 17.97
N SER A 62 -12.60 -8.46 18.32
CA SER A 62 -12.27 -8.79 19.72
C SER A 62 -11.00 -8.09 20.26
N SER A 63 -10.05 -7.69 19.40
CA SER A 63 -8.78 -7.09 19.83
C SER A 63 -8.71 -5.58 19.61
N ILE A 64 -8.94 -5.14 18.37
CA ILE A 64 -8.73 -3.75 17.92
C ILE A 64 -10.07 -3.00 17.79
N GLY A 65 -11.15 -3.73 17.54
CA GLY A 65 -12.48 -3.21 17.25
C GLY A 65 -12.59 -2.53 15.88
N LEU A 66 -13.82 -2.29 15.43
CA LEU A 66 -14.13 -1.59 14.16
C LEU A 66 -13.44 -0.21 14.06
N LYS A 67 -13.27 0.48 15.20
CA LYS A 67 -12.66 1.82 15.27
C LYS A 67 -11.18 1.80 14.89
N GLY A 68 -10.39 0.85 15.40
CA GLY A 68 -8.97 0.78 15.07
C GLY A 68 -8.73 0.34 13.63
N TYR A 69 -9.58 -0.54 13.10
CA TYR A 69 -9.58 -0.87 11.67
C TYR A 69 -9.80 0.38 10.80
N LEU A 70 -10.81 1.20 11.13
CA LEU A 70 -11.13 2.43 10.40
C LEU A 70 -9.95 3.41 10.40
N ILE A 71 -9.28 3.59 11.54
CA ILE A 71 -8.11 4.48 11.66
C ILE A 71 -7.00 4.03 10.71
N GLY A 72 -6.61 2.76 10.75
CA GLY A 72 -5.58 2.23 9.84
C GLY A 72 -5.98 2.33 8.36
N PHE A 73 -7.26 2.09 8.06
CA PHE A 73 -7.82 2.24 6.71
C PHE A 73 -7.74 3.68 6.20
N PHE A 74 -8.12 4.68 7.02
CA PHE A 74 -8.06 6.09 6.66
C PHE A 74 -6.63 6.60 6.53
N ILE A 75 -5.71 6.19 7.41
CA ILE A 75 -4.29 6.56 7.31
C ILE A 75 -3.70 6.09 5.98
N LEU A 76 -3.96 4.83 5.60
CA LEU A 76 -3.46 4.26 4.33
C LEU A 76 -4.11 4.89 3.10
N ILE A 77 -5.38 5.32 3.19
CA ILE A 77 -6.06 6.07 2.13
C ILE A 77 -5.49 7.47 1.97
N ILE A 78 -5.29 8.20 3.06
CA ILE A 78 -4.72 9.55 3.02
C ILE A 78 -3.29 9.48 2.48
N SER A 79 -2.51 8.49 2.88
CA SER A 79 -1.14 8.30 2.36
C SER A 79 -1.09 8.05 0.85
N ARG A 80 -2.19 7.61 0.24
CA ARG A 80 -2.27 7.37 -1.21
C ARG A 80 -2.52 8.65 -2.01
N PHE A 81 -3.08 9.69 -1.39
CA PHE A 81 -3.33 11.00 -2.00
C PHE A 81 -2.13 11.93 -1.82
#